data_AF-A0A2X4UA82-F1
#
_entry.id   AF-A0A2X4UA82-F1
#
_cell.length_a   1.000
_cell.length_b   1.000
_cell.length_c   1.000
_cell.angle_alpha   90.00
_cell.angle_beta   90.00
_cell.angle_gamma   90.00
#
_symmetry.space_group_name_H-M   'P 1'
#
loop_
_entity.id
_entity.type
_entity.pdbx_description
1 polymer ?
#
loop_
_entity_poly.entity_id
_entity_poly.type
_entity_poly.pdbx_seq_one_letter_code
_entity_poly.pdbx_strand_id
1 'polypeptide(L)'
;MLTEKHTNNITGTTYVQMMPHTAAVNTGLFFGLRGRVIPTSSACTSGSQAIGYAYESIRHGYQTVMVAGGAEELCPSEAAVFDTLFATSQQNDRPDLSPRPFDRQRDGLVIGEGAGTLILESLDHAQARGATIYGEIISFATNCDAAHITQPQRETMQICMQQALKASGLATGDIGYISAHGTATDRGDIAESQATAAIFGNRTPISSLKSYFGHTLGACGALEAWMTLEMMREGRFAPTINLSEPDSACGDLDYIMGEYRQIDTEFVQSNNFAFGGINTSLILRRWA
;
A
#
# COMPACT_ATOMS: atom_id res chain seq x y z
N MET A 1 -12.01 31.55 5.28
CA MET A 1 -11.17 31.95 6.43
C MET A 1 -9.95 32.77 5.99
N LEU A 2 -9.06 32.26 5.14
CA LEU A 2 -7.92 33.01 4.59
C LEU A 2 -8.34 34.11 3.59
N THR A 3 -9.33 33.82 2.74
CA THR A 3 -9.88 34.77 1.77
C THR A 3 -10.97 35.68 2.37
N GLU A 4 -11.92 35.10 3.11
CA GLU A 4 -13.10 35.82 3.64
C GLU A 4 -12.89 36.46 5.04
N LYS A 5 -11.77 36.19 5.72
CA LYS A 5 -11.41 36.75 7.04
C LYS A 5 -12.43 36.57 8.17
N HIS A 6 -13.31 35.57 8.09
CA HIS A 6 -14.22 35.17 9.17
C HIS A 6 -14.28 33.65 9.39
N THR A 7 -14.81 33.23 10.53
CA THR A 7 -14.94 31.84 10.99
C THR A 7 -16.35 31.26 10.85
N ASN A 8 -17.27 31.95 10.17
CA ASN A 8 -18.69 31.55 10.06
C ASN A 8 -18.92 30.11 9.55
N ASN A 9 -17.99 29.56 8.78
CA ASN A 9 -18.08 28.19 8.23
C ASN A 9 -17.44 27.12 9.14
N ILE A 10 -16.87 27.51 10.29
CA ILE A 10 -16.40 26.56 11.30
C ILE A 10 -17.59 26.20 12.19
N THR A 11 -17.91 24.91 12.23
CA THR A 11 -18.98 24.37 13.06
C THR A 11 -18.41 23.43 14.11
N GLY A 12 -19.26 22.94 15.02
CA GLY A 12 -18.85 21.95 16.03
C GLY A 12 -18.32 20.64 15.44
N THR A 13 -18.65 20.31 14.18
CA THR A 13 -18.19 19.08 13.52
C THR A 13 -16.92 19.27 12.69
N THR A 14 -16.48 20.51 12.46
CA THR A 14 -15.28 20.80 11.63
C THR A 14 -14.04 20.09 12.16
N TYR A 15 -13.85 20.04 13.49
CA TYR A 15 -12.73 19.30 14.08
C TYR A 15 -12.81 17.79 13.81
N VAL A 16 -14.00 17.20 13.91
CA VAL A 16 -14.19 15.75 13.70
C VAL A 16 -13.93 15.36 12.25
N GLN A 17 -14.21 16.26 11.30
CA GLN A 17 -13.91 16.07 9.89
C GLN A 17 -12.41 16.23 9.60
N MET A 18 -11.70 17.12 10.30
CA MET A 18 -10.29 17.44 10.04
C MET A 18 -9.29 16.63 10.88
N MET A 19 -9.71 16.07 12.01
CA MET A 19 -8.77 15.43 12.95
C MET A 19 -8.03 14.26 12.28
N PRO A 20 -6.75 14.02 12.61
CA PRO A 20 -5.94 13.01 11.92
C PRO A 20 -6.55 11.60 11.88
N HIS A 21 -7.37 11.27 12.87
CA HIS A 21 -7.99 9.96 13.05
C HIS A 21 -9.47 9.95 12.64
N THR A 22 -9.88 10.86 11.75
CA THR A 22 -11.27 11.01 11.30
C THR A 22 -11.85 9.72 10.72
N ALA A 23 -11.10 9.02 9.86
CA ALA A 23 -11.56 7.76 9.27
C ALA A 23 -11.81 6.67 10.32
N ALA A 24 -10.88 6.49 11.25
CA ALA A 24 -10.96 5.46 12.29
C ALA A 24 -12.13 5.71 13.26
N VAL A 25 -12.32 6.96 13.70
CA VAL A 25 -13.41 7.30 14.65
C VAL A 25 -14.76 7.24 13.97
N ASN A 26 -14.92 7.80 12.77
CA ASN A 26 -16.20 7.76 12.06
C ASN A 26 -16.63 6.33 11.74
N THR A 27 -15.69 5.45 11.36
CA THR A 27 -15.98 4.02 11.18
C THR A 27 -16.49 3.37 12.46
N GLY A 28 -15.81 3.61 13.59
CA GLY A 28 -16.23 3.07 14.89
C GLY A 28 -17.59 3.59 15.33
N LEU A 29 -17.85 4.89 15.19
CA LEU A 29 -19.12 5.52 15.55
C LEU A 29 -20.28 5.00 14.68
N PHE A 30 -20.07 4.88 13.37
CA PHE A 30 -21.11 4.47 12.43
C PHE A 30 -21.61 3.05 12.70
N PHE A 31 -20.69 2.10 12.93
CA PHE A 31 -21.04 0.71 13.18
C PHE A 31 -21.24 0.37 14.67
N GLY A 32 -21.09 1.34 15.57
CA GLY A 32 -21.22 1.14 17.01
C GLY A 32 -20.13 0.23 17.60
N LEU A 33 -18.93 0.25 17.02
CA LEU A 33 -17.79 -0.56 17.45
C LEU A 33 -17.23 -0.03 18.79
N ARG A 34 -16.96 -0.95 19.72
CA ARG A 34 -16.52 -0.62 21.09
C ARG A 34 -15.15 -1.21 21.46
N GLY A 35 -14.43 -1.72 20.47
CA GLY A 35 -13.06 -2.21 20.61
C GLY A 35 -12.05 -1.05 20.71
N ARG A 36 -10.76 -1.39 20.63
CA ARG A 36 -9.69 -0.39 20.55
C ARG A 36 -9.70 0.34 19.21
N VAL A 37 -9.26 1.59 19.21
CA VAL A 37 -9.03 2.39 18.01
C VAL A 37 -7.53 2.62 17.86
N ILE A 38 -6.96 2.23 16.71
CA ILE A 38 -5.54 2.42 16.39
C ILE A 38 -5.46 3.42 15.23
N PRO A 39 -5.11 4.69 15.47
CA PRO A 39 -5.02 5.69 14.42
C PRO A 39 -3.69 5.55 13.66
N THR A 40 -3.75 5.09 12.42
CA THR A 40 -2.58 4.81 11.57
C THR A 40 -2.41 5.85 10.47
N SER A 41 -2.58 7.13 10.78
CA SER A 41 -2.43 8.22 9.80
C SER A 41 -0.94 8.50 9.57
N SER A 42 -0.34 7.74 8.64
CA SER A 42 1.09 7.66 8.32
C SER A 42 1.33 7.82 6.81
N ALA A 43 0.56 8.72 6.19
CA ALA A 43 0.55 8.97 4.75
C ALA A 43 0.35 7.66 3.95
N CYS A 44 1.22 7.38 2.97
CA CYS A 44 1.09 6.25 2.03
C CYS A 44 1.14 4.86 2.69
N THR A 45 1.53 4.77 3.96
CA THR A 45 1.53 3.51 4.74
C THR A 45 0.31 3.37 5.63
N SER A 46 -0.66 4.28 5.57
CA SER A 46 -1.81 4.28 6.48
C SER A 46 -2.61 2.99 6.46
N GLY A 47 -3.00 2.53 5.27
CA GLY A 47 -3.74 1.29 5.09
C GLY A 47 -2.92 0.05 5.46
N SER A 48 -1.63 -0.01 5.11
CA SER A 48 -0.78 -1.16 5.40
C SER A 48 -0.42 -1.26 6.89
N GLN A 49 -0.17 -0.14 7.57
CA GLN A 49 -0.02 -0.10 9.03
C GLN A 49 -1.33 -0.44 9.74
N ALA A 50 -2.49 0.01 9.24
CA ALA A 50 -3.78 -0.38 9.81
C ALA A 50 -3.94 -1.90 9.79
N ILE A 51 -3.66 -2.54 8.66
CA ILE A 51 -3.70 -3.99 8.50
C ILE A 51 -2.69 -4.67 9.42
N GLY A 52 -1.44 -4.21 9.42
CA GLY A 52 -0.36 -4.77 10.22
C GLY A 52 -0.63 -4.72 11.73
N TYR A 53 -0.99 -3.56 12.27
CA TYR A 53 -1.27 -3.39 13.71
C TYR A 53 -2.58 -4.03 14.15
N ALA A 54 -3.56 -4.16 13.24
CA ALA A 54 -4.75 -4.97 13.48
C ALA A 54 -4.42 -6.46 13.55
N TYR A 55 -3.59 -6.97 12.63
CA TYR A 55 -3.05 -8.33 12.67
C TYR A 55 -2.31 -8.59 13.99
N GLU A 56 -1.44 -7.69 14.44
CA GLU A 56 -0.74 -7.85 15.71
C GLU A 56 -1.69 -7.82 16.92
N SER A 57 -2.73 -6.97 16.88
CA SER A 57 -3.74 -6.93 17.93
C SER A 57 -4.50 -8.24 18.08
N ILE A 58 -4.78 -8.93 16.97
CA ILE A 58 -5.41 -10.25 16.98
C ILE A 58 -4.41 -11.33 17.39
N ARG A 59 -3.21 -11.33 16.80
CA ARG A 59 -2.13 -12.29 17.11
C ARG A 59 -1.76 -12.33 18.59
N HIS A 60 -1.77 -11.18 19.26
CA HIS A 60 -1.47 -11.07 20.69
C HIS A 60 -2.71 -11.19 21.59
N GLY A 61 -3.87 -11.53 21.04
CA GLY A 61 -5.10 -11.79 21.81
C GLY A 61 -5.77 -10.54 22.38
N TYR A 62 -5.41 -9.35 21.92
CA TYR A 62 -6.02 -8.11 22.39
C TYR A 62 -7.41 -7.86 21.81
N GLN A 63 -7.68 -8.36 20.60
CA GLN A 63 -8.97 -8.25 19.90
C GLN A 63 -9.25 -9.56 19.15
N THR A 64 -10.52 -9.91 19.00
CA THR A 64 -10.95 -11.07 18.21
C THR A 64 -11.21 -10.70 16.75
N VAL A 65 -11.69 -9.49 16.51
CA VAL A 65 -12.04 -8.93 15.20
C VAL A 65 -11.52 -7.50 15.11
N MET A 66 -11.00 -7.11 13.95
CA MET A 66 -10.55 -5.75 13.66
C MET A 66 -11.06 -5.30 12.28
N VAL A 67 -11.49 -4.04 12.21
CA VAL A 67 -11.73 -3.32 10.95
C VAL A 67 -10.45 -2.56 10.63
N ALA A 68 -9.78 -2.94 9.54
CA ALA A 68 -8.45 -2.42 9.21
C ALA A 68 -8.41 -1.91 7.77
N GLY A 69 -7.96 -0.68 7.57
CA GLY A 69 -7.99 -0.07 6.25
C GLY A 69 -7.43 1.34 6.22
N GLY A 70 -7.59 2.00 5.08
CA GLY A 70 -7.17 3.37 4.86
C GLY A 70 -8.09 4.05 3.86
N ALA A 71 -8.14 5.37 3.92
CA ALA A 71 -8.94 6.21 3.05
C ALA A 71 -8.17 7.49 2.72
N GLU A 72 -8.47 8.08 1.57
CA GLU A 72 -8.10 9.44 1.22
C GLU A 72 -9.19 10.06 0.33
N GLU A 73 -9.49 11.33 0.54
CA GLU A 73 -10.29 12.14 -0.39
C GLU A 73 -9.37 12.82 -1.40
N LEU A 74 -9.82 13.08 -2.63
CA LEU A 74 -9.03 13.87 -3.57
C LEU A 74 -9.19 15.35 -3.25
N CYS A 75 -8.10 16.00 -2.86
CA CYS A 75 -8.08 17.44 -2.66
C CYS A 75 -7.05 18.13 -3.56
N PRO A 76 -7.39 19.26 -4.25
CA PRO A 76 -6.42 20.02 -5.03
C PRO A 76 -5.18 20.46 -4.23
N SER A 77 -5.31 20.66 -2.91
CA SER A 77 -4.15 20.98 -2.07
C SER A 77 -3.17 19.81 -1.95
N GLU A 78 -3.63 18.57 -2.02
CA GLU A 78 -2.75 17.39 -1.99
C GLU A 78 -1.95 17.31 -3.29
N ALA A 79 -2.63 17.43 -4.43
CA ALA A 79 -1.97 17.51 -5.73
C ALA A 79 -0.93 18.63 -5.74
N ALA A 80 -1.26 19.81 -5.21
CA ALA A 80 -0.32 20.92 -5.09
C ALA A 80 0.89 20.60 -4.19
N VAL A 81 0.71 19.88 -3.07
CA VAL A 81 1.83 19.47 -2.20
C VAL A 81 2.81 18.57 -2.96
N PHE A 82 2.34 17.55 -3.68
CA PHE A 82 3.23 16.68 -4.45
C PHE A 82 3.83 17.38 -5.67
N ASP A 83 3.11 18.32 -6.28
CA ASP A 83 3.59 19.15 -7.39
C ASP A 83 4.73 20.08 -6.97
N THR A 84 4.66 20.67 -5.77
CA THR A 84 5.76 21.48 -5.21
C THR A 84 7.03 20.68 -4.93
N LEU A 85 6.92 19.35 -4.84
CA LEU A 85 8.05 18.42 -4.70
C LEU A 85 8.56 17.92 -6.05
N PHE A 86 7.97 18.36 -7.17
CA PHE A 86 8.25 17.86 -8.53
C PHE A 86 8.08 16.35 -8.64
N ALA A 87 7.13 15.79 -7.87
CA ALA A 87 6.87 14.35 -7.82
C ALA A 87 5.72 13.91 -8.73
N THR A 88 4.90 14.85 -9.20
CA THR A 88 3.71 14.63 -10.05
C THR A 88 4.07 14.58 -11.53
N SER A 89 3.43 13.65 -12.26
CA SER A 89 3.51 13.61 -13.71
C SER A 89 3.00 14.92 -14.32
N GLN A 90 3.65 15.35 -15.38
CA GLN A 90 3.33 16.57 -16.14
C GLN A 90 2.77 16.23 -17.54
N GLN A 91 2.44 14.96 -17.82
CA GLN A 91 1.80 14.52 -19.06
C GLN A 91 0.31 14.91 -19.14
N ASN A 92 0.02 16.20 -18.96
CA ASN A 92 -1.33 16.74 -18.86
C ASN A 92 -2.18 16.50 -20.12
N ASP A 93 -1.55 16.43 -21.29
CA ASP A 93 -2.24 16.18 -22.58
C ASP A 93 -2.42 14.69 -22.88
N ARG A 94 -1.80 13.78 -22.11
CA ARG A 94 -1.78 12.33 -22.32
C ARG A 94 -2.05 11.55 -21.02
N PRO A 95 -3.17 11.82 -20.33
CA PRO A 95 -3.47 11.15 -19.06
C PRO A 95 -3.63 9.63 -19.18
N ASP A 96 -3.95 9.11 -20.38
CA ASP A 96 -3.99 7.68 -20.68
C ASP A 96 -2.63 6.98 -20.56
N LEU A 97 -1.54 7.74 -20.69
CA LEU A 97 -0.17 7.25 -20.67
C LEU A 97 0.54 7.44 -19.32
N SER A 98 -0.14 7.91 -18.28
CA SER A 98 0.44 8.23 -16.97
C SER A 98 -0.45 7.72 -15.82
N PRO A 99 0.11 7.21 -14.69
CA PRO A 99 1.54 7.07 -14.41
C PRO A 99 2.18 5.87 -15.11
N ARG A 100 3.52 5.79 -15.07
CA ARG A 100 4.31 4.73 -15.72
C ARG A 100 5.29 4.05 -14.75
N PRO A 101 4.84 3.30 -13.73
CA PRO A 101 5.76 2.72 -12.75
C PRO A 101 6.88 1.89 -13.41
N PHE A 102 8.11 2.14 -12.99
CA PHE A 102 9.36 1.50 -13.48
C PHE A 102 9.73 1.77 -14.95
N ASP A 103 8.92 2.51 -15.71
CA ASP A 103 9.21 2.79 -17.12
C ASP A 103 10.30 3.85 -17.26
N ARG A 104 11.14 3.73 -18.29
CA ARG A 104 12.19 4.70 -18.60
C ARG A 104 11.65 6.10 -18.88
N GLN A 105 10.39 6.23 -19.33
CA GLN A 105 9.75 7.50 -19.65
C GLN A 105 8.78 7.99 -18.56
N ARG A 106 8.84 7.41 -17.35
CA ARG A 106 8.05 7.91 -16.21
C ARG A 106 8.50 9.32 -15.83
N ASP A 107 7.56 10.17 -15.47
CA ASP A 107 7.81 11.57 -15.11
C ASP A 107 7.18 11.97 -13.78
N GLY A 108 6.63 11.01 -13.03
CA GLY A 108 6.03 11.24 -11.72
C GLY A 108 4.77 10.43 -11.49
N LEU A 109 4.24 10.57 -10.27
CA LEU A 109 2.99 9.96 -9.85
C LEU A 109 1.77 10.72 -10.37
N VAL A 110 0.62 10.06 -10.37
CA VAL A 110 -0.71 10.68 -10.50
C VAL A 110 -1.45 10.43 -9.20
N ILE A 111 -2.05 11.45 -8.58
CA ILE A 111 -2.80 11.30 -7.32
C ILE A 111 -4.17 10.66 -7.63
N GLY A 112 -4.54 9.67 -6.83
CA GLY A 112 -5.87 9.09 -6.79
C GLY A 112 -6.50 9.26 -5.40
N GLU A 113 -7.70 8.72 -5.23
CA GLU A 113 -8.44 8.74 -3.96
C GLU A 113 -9.18 7.42 -3.73
N GLY A 114 -9.86 7.31 -2.60
CA GLY A 114 -10.77 6.20 -2.30
C GLY A 114 -10.54 5.64 -0.91
N ALA A 115 -11.08 4.44 -0.68
CA ALA A 115 -10.92 3.74 0.58
C ALA A 115 -10.91 2.22 0.38
N GLY A 116 -10.14 1.52 1.20
CA GLY A 116 -10.12 0.06 1.28
C GLY A 116 -10.23 -0.40 2.72
N THR A 117 -10.92 -1.52 2.97
CA THR A 117 -11.07 -2.08 4.32
C THR A 117 -11.08 -3.61 4.26
N LEU A 118 -10.32 -4.22 5.17
CA LEU A 118 -10.32 -5.65 5.45
C LEU A 118 -10.92 -5.90 6.84
N ILE A 119 -11.74 -6.95 6.94
CA ILE A 119 -12.19 -7.47 8.23
C ILE A 119 -11.25 -8.61 8.61
N LEU A 120 -10.48 -8.39 9.67
CA LEU A 120 -9.52 -9.36 10.19
C LEU A 120 -10.11 -10.05 11.42
N GLU A 121 -9.93 -11.37 11.52
CA GLU A 121 -10.44 -12.17 12.64
C GLU A 121 -9.38 -13.17 13.10
N SER A 122 -9.48 -13.62 14.36
CA SER A 122 -8.78 -14.84 14.75
C SER A 122 -9.34 -16.05 13.98
N LEU A 123 -8.47 -16.98 13.61
CA LEU A 123 -8.87 -18.13 12.79
C LEU A 123 -9.96 -18.98 13.46
N ASP A 124 -9.82 -19.27 14.75
CA ASP A 124 -10.80 -20.03 15.52
C ASP A 124 -12.18 -19.36 15.50
N HIS A 125 -12.24 -18.04 15.60
CA HIS A 125 -13.48 -17.28 15.55
C HIS A 125 -14.12 -17.35 14.16
N ALA A 126 -13.33 -17.11 13.11
CA ALA A 126 -13.79 -17.18 11.73
C ALA A 126 -14.33 -18.59 11.39
N GLN A 127 -13.64 -19.64 11.80
CA GLN A 127 -14.06 -21.03 11.58
C GLN A 127 -15.32 -21.39 12.37
N ALA A 128 -15.41 -20.99 13.65
CA ALA A 128 -16.56 -21.28 14.50
C ALA A 128 -17.88 -20.72 13.94
N ARG A 129 -17.82 -19.56 13.27
CA ARG A 129 -18.99 -18.93 12.63
C ARG A 129 -19.18 -19.30 11.15
N GLY A 130 -18.34 -20.18 10.60
CA GLY A 130 -18.39 -20.58 9.18
C GLY A 130 -18.11 -19.43 8.21
N ALA A 131 -17.18 -18.53 8.55
CA ALA A 131 -16.82 -17.40 7.71
C ALA A 131 -16.17 -17.86 6.40
N THR A 132 -16.48 -17.17 5.29
CA THR A 132 -15.64 -17.25 4.09
C THR A 132 -14.32 -16.55 4.38
N ILE A 133 -13.21 -17.28 4.29
CA ILE A 133 -11.86 -16.76 4.50
C ILE A 133 -11.25 -16.48 3.12
N TYR A 134 -10.83 -15.22 2.91
CA TYR A 134 -10.25 -14.77 1.64
C TYR A 134 -8.74 -15.04 1.55
N GLY A 135 -8.07 -15.08 2.69
CA GLY A 135 -6.63 -15.26 2.82
C GLY A 135 -6.21 -15.06 4.27
N GLU A 136 -4.93 -15.27 4.53
CA GLU A 136 -4.35 -15.12 5.86
C GLU A 136 -3.16 -14.18 5.83
N ILE A 137 -3.03 -13.33 6.86
CA ILE A 137 -1.84 -12.50 7.05
C ILE A 137 -0.84 -13.33 7.85
N ILE A 138 0.28 -13.69 7.22
CA ILE A 138 1.31 -14.52 7.85
C ILE A 138 2.27 -13.66 8.66
N SER A 139 2.66 -12.52 8.09
CA SER A 139 3.59 -11.60 8.76
C SER A 139 3.37 -10.16 8.34
N PHE A 140 3.75 -9.26 9.23
CA PHE A 140 3.85 -7.83 9.03
C PHE A 140 5.21 -7.36 9.55
N ALA A 141 5.86 -6.47 8.80
CA ALA A 141 7.02 -5.73 9.27
C ALA A 141 6.86 -4.24 8.94
N THR A 142 7.42 -3.41 9.81
CA THR A 142 7.54 -1.96 9.57
C THR A 142 8.83 -1.44 10.17
N ASN A 143 9.45 -0.47 9.51
CA ASN A 143 10.59 0.28 10.04
C ASN A 143 10.56 1.72 9.51
N CYS A 144 11.63 2.48 9.79
CA CYS A 144 11.79 3.85 9.32
C CYS A 144 13.21 4.09 8.81
N ASP A 145 13.34 4.80 7.67
CA ASP A 145 14.61 5.22 7.10
C ASP A 145 15.35 6.21 8.01
N ALA A 146 14.59 7.13 8.64
CA ALA A 146 15.07 8.22 9.50
C ALA A 146 16.22 9.06 8.88
N ALA A 147 16.27 9.16 7.55
CA ALA A 147 17.35 9.82 6.82
C ALA A 147 16.91 11.10 6.09
N HIS A 148 15.79 11.07 5.39
CA HIS A 148 15.25 12.23 4.66
C HIS A 148 13.72 12.19 4.64
N ILE A 149 13.08 13.36 4.54
CA ILE A 149 11.62 13.46 4.57
C ILE A 149 10.96 12.91 3.29
N THR A 150 11.56 13.12 2.12
CA THR A 150 11.00 12.69 0.82
C THR A 150 11.89 11.75 0.01
N GLN A 151 13.12 11.49 0.45
CA GLN A 151 14.06 10.65 -0.31
C GLN A 151 14.12 9.28 0.36
N PRO A 152 13.69 8.21 -0.32
CA PRO A 152 13.70 6.87 0.25
C PRO A 152 15.12 6.33 0.41
N GLN A 153 15.28 5.40 1.35
CA GLN A 153 16.52 4.65 1.55
C GLN A 153 16.31 3.17 1.19
N ARG A 154 17.02 2.74 0.14
CA ARG A 154 16.98 1.37 -0.39
C ARG A 154 17.28 0.34 0.68
N GLU A 155 18.27 0.59 1.54
CA GLU A 155 18.74 -0.36 2.55
C GLU A 155 17.67 -0.68 3.59
N THR A 156 16.93 0.33 4.06
CA THR A 156 15.87 0.17 5.07
C THR A 156 14.59 -0.40 4.46
N MET A 157 14.28 -0.09 3.20
CA MET A 157 13.25 -0.81 2.43
C MET A 157 13.57 -2.30 2.33
N GLN A 158 14.81 -2.64 1.97
CA GLN A 158 15.29 -4.01 1.89
C GLN A 158 15.17 -4.72 3.25
N ILE A 159 15.60 -4.08 4.33
CA ILE A 159 15.48 -4.62 5.69
C ILE A 159 14.02 -4.89 6.06
N CYS A 160 13.10 -3.97 5.74
CA CYS A 160 11.67 -4.14 6.04
C CYS A 160 11.10 -5.39 5.35
N MET A 161 11.37 -5.56 4.06
CA MET A 161 10.97 -6.74 3.30
C MET A 161 11.58 -8.03 3.85
N GLN A 162 12.88 -8.02 4.17
CA GLN A 162 13.56 -9.17 4.79
C GLN A 162 13.01 -9.51 6.17
N GLN A 163 12.59 -8.52 6.96
CA GLN A 163 11.98 -8.74 8.27
C GLN A 163 10.61 -9.43 8.15
N ALA A 164 9.79 -9.05 7.18
CA ALA A 164 8.53 -9.75 6.91
C ALA A 164 8.80 -11.21 6.51
N LEU A 165 9.68 -11.45 5.54
CA LEU A 165 10.11 -12.80 5.15
C LEU A 165 10.60 -13.62 6.36
N LYS A 166 11.51 -13.06 7.14
CA LYS A 166 12.04 -13.73 8.34
C LYS A 166 10.94 -14.04 9.36
N ALA A 167 10.01 -13.13 9.59
CA ALA A 167 8.91 -13.32 10.53
C ALA A 167 7.90 -14.36 10.03
N SER A 168 7.75 -14.53 8.72
CA SER A 168 6.90 -15.56 8.12
C SER A 168 7.49 -16.97 8.17
N GLY A 169 8.82 -17.10 8.32
CA GLY A 169 9.53 -18.38 8.23
C GLY A 169 9.67 -18.94 6.80
N LEU A 170 9.31 -18.15 5.78
CA LEU A 170 9.38 -18.52 4.37
C LEU A 170 10.76 -18.22 3.76
N ALA A 171 11.13 -18.97 2.73
CA ALA A 171 12.23 -18.66 1.84
C ALA A 171 11.79 -17.66 0.75
N THR A 172 12.74 -16.99 0.12
CA THR A 172 12.45 -16.04 -0.97
C THR A 172 11.74 -16.71 -2.15
N GLY A 173 12.00 -18.00 -2.40
CA GLY A 173 11.36 -18.78 -3.46
C GLY A 173 9.91 -19.18 -3.19
N ASP A 174 9.42 -19.02 -1.96
CA ASP A 174 8.02 -19.31 -1.61
C ASP A 174 7.09 -18.15 -2.01
N ILE A 175 7.63 -16.94 -2.16
CA ILE A 175 6.87 -15.77 -2.62
C ILE A 175 6.76 -15.82 -4.15
N GLY A 176 5.54 -16.04 -4.65
CA GLY A 176 5.28 -16.13 -6.08
C GLY A 176 4.93 -14.82 -6.77
N TYR A 177 4.63 -13.76 -6.00
CA TYR A 177 4.35 -12.43 -6.56
C TYR A 177 4.60 -11.31 -5.55
N ILE A 178 5.06 -10.17 -6.06
CA ILE A 178 5.29 -8.94 -5.30
C ILE A 178 4.34 -7.85 -5.80
N SER A 179 3.48 -7.36 -4.92
CA SER A 179 2.74 -6.11 -5.15
C SER A 179 3.64 -4.95 -4.78
N ALA A 180 4.13 -4.25 -5.80
CA ALA A 180 5.01 -3.11 -5.62
C ALA A 180 4.25 -1.90 -5.04
N HIS A 181 5.00 -1.03 -4.37
CA HIS A 181 4.59 0.33 -4.13
C HIS A 181 4.56 1.12 -5.45
N GLY A 182 5.61 1.05 -6.28
CA GLY A 182 5.71 1.53 -7.66
C GLY A 182 4.90 2.79 -7.97
N THR A 183 5.40 3.95 -7.54
CA THR A 183 4.67 5.23 -7.65
C THR A 183 4.89 5.95 -8.96
N ALA A 184 5.77 5.45 -9.84
CA ALA A 184 6.23 6.15 -11.04
C ALA A 184 7.08 7.39 -10.76
N THR A 185 7.56 7.56 -9.54
CA THR A 185 8.55 8.60 -9.21
C THR A 185 9.95 8.12 -9.56
N ASP A 186 10.84 9.05 -9.91
CA ASP A 186 12.21 8.74 -10.31
C ASP A 186 12.95 7.92 -9.24
N ARG A 187 13.13 8.50 -8.05
CA ARG A 187 13.89 7.89 -6.95
C ARG A 187 13.14 6.76 -6.23
N GLY A 188 11.81 6.86 -6.13
CA GLY A 188 10.98 5.86 -5.46
C GLY A 188 11.10 4.50 -6.13
N ASP A 189 10.86 4.46 -7.44
CA ASP A 189 10.88 3.22 -8.20
C ASP A 189 12.29 2.61 -8.30
N ILE A 190 13.34 3.45 -8.40
CA ILE A 190 14.74 2.98 -8.36
C ILE A 190 15.07 2.35 -7.01
N ALA A 191 14.77 3.03 -5.90
CA ALA A 191 15.08 2.53 -4.56
C ALA A 191 14.32 1.23 -4.26
N GLU A 192 13.03 1.18 -4.56
CA GLU A 192 12.21 -0.02 -4.37
C GLU A 192 12.72 -1.17 -5.22
N SER A 193 12.86 -0.99 -6.54
CA SER A 193 13.25 -2.09 -7.43
C SER A 193 14.64 -2.66 -7.09
N GLN A 194 15.60 -1.82 -6.71
CA GLN A 194 16.91 -2.29 -6.28
C GLN A 194 16.85 -3.02 -4.92
N ALA A 195 16.03 -2.55 -3.98
CA ALA A 195 15.81 -3.24 -2.70
C ALA A 195 15.16 -4.61 -2.93
N THR A 196 14.19 -4.70 -3.84
CA THR A 196 13.51 -5.94 -4.19
C THR A 196 14.45 -6.90 -4.92
N ALA A 197 15.23 -6.42 -5.89
CA ALA A 197 16.18 -7.23 -6.65
C ALA A 197 17.29 -7.81 -5.75
N ALA A 198 17.70 -7.08 -4.70
CA ALA A 198 18.67 -7.58 -3.72
C ALA A 198 18.17 -8.78 -2.90
N ILE A 199 16.85 -9.02 -2.86
CA ILE A 199 16.22 -10.12 -2.12
C ILE A 199 15.80 -11.24 -3.07
N PHE A 200 15.09 -10.89 -4.14
CA PHE A 200 14.40 -11.85 -5.01
C PHE A 200 15.10 -12.03 -6.37
N GLY A 201 15.89 -11.05 -6.81
CA GLY A 201 16.38 -10.95 -8.19
C GLY A 201 15.24 -11.04 -9.22
N ASN A 202 15.58 -11.46 -10.44
CA ASN A 202 14.61 -11.67 -11.53
C ASN A 202 13.92 -13.05 -11.45
N ARG A 203 13.45 -13.46 -10.26
CA ARG A 203 12.80 -14.77 -10.04
C ARG A 203 11.35 -14.66 -9.60
N THR A 204 10.96 -13.53 -9.02
CA THR A 204 9.62 -13.30 -8.50
C THR A 204 8.94 -12.21 -9.33
N PRO A 205 7.81 -12.53 -9.99
CA PRO A 205 7.00 -11.55 -10.71
C PRO A 205 6.60 -10.34 -9.85
N ILE A 206 6.64 -9.14 -10.45
CA ILE A 206 6.27 -7.89 -9.78
C ILE A 206 5.44 -6.99 -10.71
N SER A 207 4.44 -6.31 -10.15
CA SER A 207 3.77 -5.20 -10.84
C SER A 207 3.25 -4.13 -9.86
N SER A 208 2.88 -2.97 -10.40
CA SER A 208 2.28 -1.87 -9.64
C SER A 208 0.85 -1.60 -10.08
N LEU A 209 -0.08 -1.78 -9.14
CA LEU A 209 -1.49 -1.45 -9.33
C LEU A 209 -1.75 0.06 -9.43
N LYS A 210 -0.81 0.90 -8.97
CA LYS A 210 -0.91 2.37 -9.11
C LYS A 210 -0.88 2.82 -10.57
N SER A 211 -0.44 1.96 -11.49
CA SER A 211 -0.57 2.22 -12.93
C SER A 211 -2.04 2.36 -13.38
N TYR A 212 -3.01 1.78 -12.66
CA TYR A 212 -4.43 1.81 -13.01
C TYR A 212 -5.20 2.96 -12.36
N PHE A 213 -4.99 3.18 -11.07
CA PHE A 213 -5.79 4.12 -10.26
C PHE A 213 -4.95 5.25 -9.63
N GLY A 214 -3.71 5.40 -10.05
CA GLY A 214 -2.78 6.36 -9.48
C GLY A 214 -2.37 5.99 -8.04
N HIS A 215 -1.79 6.96 -7.35
CA HIS A 215 -1.41 6.84 -5.96
C HIS A 215 -2.54 7.34 -5.06
N THR A 216 -3.31 6.41 -4.48
CA THR A 216 -4.46 6.70 -3.60
C THR A 216 -4.06 6.96 -2.14
N LEU A 217 -2.85 7.50 -1.93
CA LEU A 217 -2.36 7.98 -0.64
C LEU A 217 -2.70 7.06 0.55
N GLY A 218 -3.45 7.55 1.54
CA GLY A 218 -3.81 6.79 2.75
C GLY A 218 -4.51 5.45 2.48
N ALA A 219 -5.22 5.33 1.34
CA ALA A 219 -5.95 4.12 0.96
C ALA A 219 -5.08 3.03 0.32
N CYS A 220 -3.90 3.36 -0.21
CA CYS A 220 -3.22 2.49 -1.17
C CYS A 220 -2.85 1.13 -0.59
N GLY A 221 -2.32 1.07 0.64
CA GLY A 221 -1.94 -0.21 1.26
C GLY A 221 -3.13 -1.16 1.50
N ALA A 222 -4.33 -0.63 1.72
CA ALA A 222 -5.53 -1.45 1.90
C ALA A 222 -6.12 -1.92 0.57
N LEU A 223 -6.17 -1.03 -0.42
CA LEU A 223 -6.62 -1.35 -1.79
C LEU A 223 -5.69 -2.37 -2.44
N GLU A 224 -4.38 -2.19 -2.33
CA GLU A 224 -3.37 -3.08 -2.91
C GLU A 224 -3.38 -4.45 -2.23
N ALA A 225 -3.52 -4.52 -0.91
CA ALA A 225 -3.65 -5.79 -0.21
C ALA A 225 -4.92 -6.55 -0.64
N TRP A 226 -6.07 -5.86 -0.75
CA TRP A 226 -7.31 -6.46 -1.23
C TRP A 226 -7.18 -6.98 -2.67
N MET A 227 -6.76 -6.14 -3.61
CA MET A 227 -6.64 -6.54 -5.02
C MET A 227 -5.59 -7.63 -5.21
N THR A 228 -4.51 -7.64 -4.42
CA THR A 228 -3.51 -8.71 -4.43
C THR A 228 -4.10 -10.04 -3.96
N LEU A 229 -4.95 -10.04 -2.93
CA LEU A 229 -5.68 -11.25 -2.52
C LEU A 229 -6.60 -11.74 -3.65
N GLU A 230 -7.32 -10.85 -4.33
CA GLU A 230 -8.19 -11.26 -5.44
C GLU A 230 -7.40 -11.83 -6.63
N MET A 231 -6.31 -11.16 -7.03
CA MET A 231 -5.40 -11.68 -8.08
C MET A 231 -4.83 -13.06 -7.70
N MET A 232 -4.44 -13.23 -6.43
CA MET A 232 -3.94 -14.51 -5.94
C MET A 232 -5.02 -15.59 -5.93
N ARG A 233 -6.28 -15.28 -5.60
CA ARG A 233 -7.40 -16.23 -5.63
C ARG A 233 -7.77 -16.64 -7.05
N GLU A 234 -7.70 -15.71 -8.00
CA GLU A 234 -7.96 -15.98 -9.41
C GLU A 234 -6.77 -16.64 -10.13
N GLY A 235 -5.58 -16.61 -9.53
CA GLY A 235 -4.33 -17.04 -10.16
C GLY A 235 -3.89 -16.12 -11.30
N ARG A 236 -4.43 -14.89 -11.37
CA ARG A 236 -4.29 -13.94 -12.48
C ARG A 236 -3.76 -12.61 -11.99
N PHE A 237 -2.51 -12.31 -12.32
CA PHE A 237 -1.82 -11.11 -11.86
C PHE A 237 -1.75 -10.06 -12.96
N ALA A 238 -2.19 -8.84 -12.63
CA ALA A 238 -2.26 -7.73 -13.56
C ALA A 238 -0.86 -7.22 -13.92
N PRO A 239 -0.62 -6.83 -15.19
CA PRO A 239 0.61 -6.14 -15.56
C PRO A 239 0.62 -4.71 -15.01
N THR A 240 1.81 -4.12 -14.89
CA THR A 240 1.94 -2.65 -14.77
C THR A 240 1.56 -2.05 -16.13
N ILE A 241 0.43 -1.35 -16.22
CA ILE A 241 0.09 -0.65 -17.47
C ILE A 241 1.03 0.52 -17.69
N ASN A 242 1.17 0.92 -18.95
CA ASN A 242 2.11 1.95 -19.38
C ASN A 242 3.61 1.63 -19.12
N LEU A 243 3.95 0.40 -18.71
CA LEU A 243 5.33 -0.08 -18.68
C LEU A 243 5.68 -0.74 -20.03
N SER A 244 6.53 -0.07 -20.80
CA SER A 244 6.97 -0.47 -22.13
C SER A 244 8.47 -0.80 -22.19
N GLU A 245 9.28 -0.04 -21.47
CA GLU A 245 10.73 -0.23 -21.39
C GLU A 245 11.16 0.01 -19.95
N PRO A 246 11.47 -1.04 -19.18
CA PRO A 246 11.98 -0.88 -17.82
C PRO A 246 13.21 0.01 -17.79
N ASP A 247 13.26 0.94 -16.84
CA ASP A 247 14.41 1.81 -16.66
C ASP A 247 15.65 1.01 -16.26
N SER A 248 16.76 1.20 -16.97
CA SER A 248 18.05 0.59 -16.67
C SER A 248 18.62 0.95 -15.28
N ALA A 249 18.14 2.02 -14.65
CA ALA A 249 18.51 2.38 -13.28
C ALA A 249 17.75 1.55 -12.22
N CYS A 250 16.62 0.96 -12.58
CA CYS A 250 15.87 0.05 -11.72
C CYS A 250 16.55 -1.33 -11.63
N GLY A 251 16.19 -2.10 -10.60
CA GLY A 251 16.69 -3.46 -10.42
C GLY A 251 16.23 -4.41 -11.54
N ASP A 252 17.06 -5.42 -11.83
CA ASP A 252 16.71 -6.53 -12.73
C ASP A 252 15.68 -7.45 -12.04
N LEU A 253 14.41 -7.29 -12.44
CA LEU A 253 13.24 -7.94 -11.88
C LEU A 253 12.34 -8.50 -12.99
N ASP A 254 11.46 -9.42 -12.62
CA ASP A 254 10.46 -9.98 -13.53
C ASP A 254 9.21 -9.08 -13.57
N TYR A 255 9.32 -7.93 -14.23
CA TYR A 255 8.19 -7.01 -14.39
C TYR A 255 7.08 -7.63 -15.24
N ILE A 256 5.87 -7.74 -14.69
CA ILE A 256 4.69 -8.15 -15.46
C ILE A 256 4.28 -6.98 -16.38
N MET A 257 4.41 -7.17 -17.69
CA MET A 257 4.09 -6.19 -18.72
C MET A 257 3.11 -6.75 -19.74
N GLY A 258 2.33 -5.87 -20.37
CA GLY A 258 1.43 -6.21 -21.48
C GLY A 258 0.16 -6.95 -21.05
N GLU A 259 0.25 -8.25 -20.80
CA GLU A 259 -0.90 -9.11 -20.49
C GLU A 259 -0.89 -9.60 -19.04
N TYR A 260 -2.06 -10.05 -18.56
CA TYR A 260 -2.17 -10.74 -17.28
C TYR A 260 -1.29 -11.99 -17.26
N ARG A 261 -0.59 -12.22 -16.15
CA ARG A 261 0.19 -13.44 -15.95
C ARG A 261 -0.58 -14.44 -15.10
N GLN A 262 -0.63 -15.68 -15.57
CA GLN A 262 -1.13 -16.80 -14.78
C GLN A 262 -0.04 -17.24 -13.81
N ILE A 263 -0.31 -17.16 -12.51
CA ILE A 263 0.63 -17.58 -11.46
C ILE A 263 -0.18 -18.35 -10.42
N ASP A 264 0.19 -19.61 -10.19
CA ASP A 264 -0.32 -20.39 -9.09
C ASP A 264 0.64 -20.27 -7.91
N THR A 265 0.25 -19.54 -6.87
CA THR A 265 1.11 -19.30 -5.70
C THR A 265 0.30 -19.29 -4.41
N GLU A 266 0.93 -19.81 -3.35
CA GLU A 266 0.39 -19.78 -2.00
C GLU A 266 0.68 -18.47 -1.27
N PHE A 267 1.78 -17.77 -1.60
CA PHE A 267 2.25 -16.60 -0.85
C PHE A 267 2.60 -15.43 -1.75
N VAL A 268 2.18 -14.25 -1.32
CA VAL A 268 2.46 -12.97 -1.98
C VAL A 268 2.93 -11.94 -0.98
N GLN A 269 3.78 -11.01 -1.43
CA GLN A 269 4.29 -9.92 -0.59
C GLN A 269 3.82 -8.58 -1.13
N SER A 270 3.23 -7.74 -0.27
CA SER A 270 2.77 -6.39 -0.60
C SER A 270 3.57 -5.35 0.17
N ASN A 271 4.15 -4.38 -0.54
CA ASN A 271 5.03 -3.37 0.04
C ASN A 271 4.46 -1.96 -0.13
N ASN A 272 4.60 -1.14 0.91
CA ASN A 272 4.28 0.28 0.87
C ASN A 272 5.35 1.10 1.57
N PHE A 273 5.73 2.22 0.96
CA PHE A 273 6.77 3.12 1.46
C PHE A 273 6.24 4.55 1.43
N ALA A 274 6.34 5.27 2.54
CA ALA A 274 5.80 6.62 2.66
C ALA A 274 6.89 7.68 2.80
N PHE A 275 6.54 8.92 2.45
CA PHE A 275 7.27 10.08 2.91
C PHE A 275 7.38 10.06 4.45
N GLY A 276 8.50 10.56 4.97
CA GLY A 276 8.97 10.31 6.33
C GLY A 276 9.82 9.04 6.46
N GLY A 277 9.95 8.26 5.38
CA GLY A 277 10.77 7.05 5.33
C GLY A 277 10.13 5.87 6.04
N ILE A 278 8.80 5.87 6.24
CA ILE A 278 8.10 4.76 6.90
C ILE A 278 7.91 3.65 5.87
N ASN A 279 8.36 2.45 6.19
CA ASN A 279 8.24 1.28 5.32
C ASN A 279 7.33 0.23 5.95
N THR A 280 6.59 -0.50 5.11
CA THR A 280 5.76 -1.62 5.52
C THR A 280 5.85 -2.74 4.50
N SER A 281 5.81 -3.97 5.00
CA SER A 281 5.75 -5.20 4.18
C SER A 281 4.78 -6.19 4.83
N LEU A 282 3.83 -6.66 4.03
CA LEU A 282 2.84 -7.68 4.42
C LEU A 282 3.08 -8.95 3.59
N ILE A 283 3.03 -10.12 4.23
CA ILE A 283 2.98 -11.42 3.53
C ILE A 283 1.61 -12.03 3.74
N LEU A 284 0.95 -12.33 2.62
CA LEU A 284 -0.41 -12.86 2.57
C LEU A 284 -0.36 -14.28 2.01
N ARG A 285 -1.16 -15.17 2.59
CA ARG A 285 -1.32 -16.57 2.17
C ARG A 285 -2.69 -16.79 1.55
N ARG A 286 -2.75 -17.54 0.46
CA ARG A 286 -4.00 -18.04 -0.13
C ARG A 286 -4.72 -18.96 0.86
N TRP A 287 -6.01 -18.74 1.08
CA TRP A 287 -6.83 -19.68 1.85
C TRP A 287 -7.37 -20.79 0.94
N ALA A 288 -7.27 -22.05 1.39
CA ALA A 288 -7.68 -23.25 0.67
C ALA A 288 -9.02 -23.81 1.18
#